data_AF-A0A3T0VYK2-F1
#
_entry.id   AF-A0A3T0VYK2-F1
#
_cell.length_a   1.000
_cell.length_b   1.000
_cell.length_c   1.000
_cell.angle_alpha   90.00
_cell.angle_beta   90.00
_cell.angle_gamma   90.00
#
_symmetry.space_group_name_H-M   'P 1'
#
loop_
_entity.id
_entity.type
_entity.pdbx_description
1 polymer ?
#
loop_
_entity_poly.entity_id
_entity_poly.type
_entity_poly.pdbx_seq_one_letter_code
_entity_poly.pdbx_strand_id
1 'polypeptide(L)'
;MLKAIIGLWMMLVPLTIWAATPSQIIDKLQEAEDYLTVDPATTLSLLEQIDQAEDLPTSLFLRWHLIRLRAAVPTHQMELMEYSLEAIFTHHSHPYFIEKLPTAMSALGIWLRRHDYLNDARLSLECAYQHAQSDQQRLILTNSLALVSRQLGDYEHARRLYGRANSIADKAGITSKNGIIANNLGIIALELGNVAEAERQFRKALASYQEIDKRSGQISAGVNLLFAFIIQEQLLNYQRLYGPTSRLTESFPNETKQAMLLWVNARFMQLEGYPVSQQTKAGLKLAYMQLQDDNVRRLVFQHLAKPLGVDVQLPKPVIVRQFERSWYKAVKTCDWPKAS
;
A
#
# COMPACT_ATOMS: atom_id res chain seq x y z
N MET A 1 -8.33 -75.81 36.26
CA MET A 1 -9.17 -74.94 35.41
C MET A 1 -8.54 -73.55 35.39
N LEU A 2 -7.78 -73.23 34.33
CA LEU A 2 -7.14 -71.93 34.13
C LEU A 2 -8.19 -70.90 33.66
N LYS A 3 -8.24 -69.72 34.30
CA LYS A 3 -8.96 -68.54 33.80
C LYS A 3 -8.00 -67.71 32.93
N ALA A 4 -8.31 -67.57 31.65
CA ALA A 4 -7.58 -66.72 30.72
C ALA A 4 -8.01 -65.25 30.87
N ILE A 5 -7.04 -64.36 31.07
CA ILE A 5 -7.20 -62.90 31.03
C ILE A 5 -6.95 -62.49 29.58
N ILE A 6 -8.00 -62.00 28.89
CA ILE A 6 -7.88 -61.43 27.54
C ILE A 6 -7.56 -59.95 27.71
N GLY A 7 -6.30 -59.58 27.47
CA GLY A 7 -5.86 -58.19 27.43
C GLY A 7 -6.31 -57.51 26.13
N LEU A 8 -7.07 -56.42 26.26
CA LEU A 8 -7.49 -55.56 25.16
C LEU A 8 -6.29 -54.72 24.69
N TRP A 9 -5.65 -55.12 23.60
CA TRP A 9 -4.62 -54.31 22.94
C TRP A 9 -5.28 -53.18 22.15
N MET A 10 -5.25 -51.95 22.68
CA MET A 10 -5.50 -50.74 21.90
C MET A 10 -4.35 -50.56 20.90
N MET A 11 -4.60 -50.91 19.64
CA MET A 11 -3.71 -50.52 18.54
C MET A 11 -3.84 -49.00 18.34
N LEU A 12 -2.82 -48.26 18.77
CA LEU A 12 -2.57 -46.90 18.32
C LEU A 12 -2.23 -46.94 16.83
N VAL A 13 -3.19 -46.59 15.97
CA VAL A 13 -2.92 -46.33 14.56
C VAL A 13 -2.17 -44.99 14.47
N PRO A 14 -0.94 -44.92 13.95
CA PRO A 14 -0.29 -43.65 13.73
C PRO A 14 -1.05 -42.92 12.63
N LEU A 15 -1.63 -41.75 12.96
CA LEU A 15 -2.06 -40.79 11.94
C LEU A 15 -0.82 -40.39 11.15
N THR A 16 -0.65 -40.98 9.97
CA THR A 16 0.29 -40.49 8.98
C THR A 16 -0.29 -39.20 8.44
N ILE A 17 0.23 -38.07 8.90
CA ILE A 17 0.00 -36.78 8.27
C ILE A 17 0.69 -36.88 6.91
N TRP A 18 -0.08 -37.00 5.83
CA TRP A 18 0.46 -37.00 4.48
C TRP A 18 1.03 -35.61 4.21
N ALA A 19 2.36 -35.49 4.13
CA ALA A 19 2.99 -34.27 3.65
C ALA A 19 2.52 -33.98 2.21
N ALA A 20 2.16 -32.73 1.92
CA ALA A 20 1.70 -32.33 0.60
C ALA A 20 2.78 -32.62 -0.46
N THR A 21 2.38 -33.10 -1.64
CA THR A 21 3.31 -33.33 -2.74
C THR A 21 3.79 -31.98 -3.32
N PRO A 22 4.97 -31.93 -3.96
CA PRO A 22 5.44 -30.72 -4.63
C PRO A 22 4.45 -30.16 -5.66
N SER A 23 3.68 -31.01 -6.35
CA SER A 23 2.63 -30.58 -7.27
C SER A 23 1.48 -29.88 -6.56
N GLN A 24 1.01 -30.41 -5.43
CA GLN A 24 -0.04 -29.80 -4.63
C GLN A 24 0.37 -28.43 -4.08
N ILE A 25 1.65 -28.27 -3.70
CA ILE A 25 2.19 -26.97 -3.28
C ILE A 25 2.21 -25.98 -4.45
N ILE A 26 2.66 -26.41 -5.64
CA ILE A 26 2.67 -25.56 -6.83
C ILE A 26 1.26 -25.09 -7.19
N ASP A 27 0.26 -25.97 -7.13
CA ASP A 27 -1.14 -25.65 -7.43
C ASP A 27 -1.69 -24.65 -6.41
N LYS A 28 -1.43 -24.83 -5.12
CA LYS A 28 -1.80 -23.86 -4.07
C LYS A 28 -1.14 -22.50 -4.26
N LEU A 29 0.15 -22.47 -4.62
CA LEU A 29 0.86 -21.21 -4.89
C LEU A 29 0.29 -20.50 -6.12
N GLN A 30 -0.11 -21.25 -7.15
CA GLN A 30 -0.78 -20.71 -8.33
C GLN A 30 -2.15 -20.12 -7.98
N GLU A 31 -2.96 -20.86 -7.22
CA GLU A 31 -4.26 -20.38 -6.75
C GLU A 31 -4.11 -19.09 -5.94
N ALA A 32 -3.14 -19.05 -5.02
CA ALA A 32 -2.82 -17.86 -4.24
C ALA A 32 -2.42 -16.66 -5.13
N GLU A 33 -1.69 -16.89 -6.22
CA GLU A 33 -1.33 -15.86 -7.20
C GLU A 33 -2.54 -15.33 -7.98
N ASP A 34 -3.49 -16.18 -8.33
CA ASP A 34 -4.70 -15.78 -9.06
C ASP A 34 -5.55 -14.81 -8.24
N TYR A 35 -5.59 -14.99 -6.91
CA TYR A 35 -6.27 -14.07 -5.98
C TYR A 35 -5.53 -12.75 -5.73
N LEU A 36 -4.22 -12.63 -6.04
CA LEU A 36 -3.39 -11.48 -5.64
C LEU A 36 -3.95 -10.12 -6.04
N THR A 37 -4.68 -10.05 -7.16
CA THR A 37 -5.16 -8.78 -7.72
C THR A 37 -6.57 -8.45 -7.24
N VAL A 38 -7.37 -9.47 -6.95
CA VAL A 38 -8.81 -9.37 -6.66
C VAL A 38 -9.08 -9.40 -5.16
N ASP A 39 -8.47 -10.33 -4.43
CA ASP A 39 -8.60 -10.48 -2.98
C ASP A 39 -7.26 -10.95 -2.35
N PRO A 40 -6.35 -10.00 -2.05
CA PRO A 40 -5.06 -10.32 -1.46
C PRO A 40 -5.17 -10.91 -0.04
N ALA A 41 -6.31 -10.78 0.66
CA ALA A 41 -6.48 -11.41 1.96
C ALA A 41 -6.68 -12.92 1.81
N THR A 42 -7.45 -13.35 0.81
CA THR A 42 -7.59 -14.76 0.43
C THR A 42 -6.24 -15.36 0.02
N THR A 43 -5.43 -14.62 -0.75
CA THR A 43 -4.05 -15.03 -1.06
C THR A 43 -3.28 -15.40 0.21
N LEU A 44 -3.31 -14.55 1.25
CA LEU A 44 -2.59 -14.82 2.49
C LEU A 44 -3.16 -16.04 3.23
N SER A 45 -4.49 -16.17 3.29
CA SER A 45 -5.14 -17.34 3.90
C SER A 45 -4.79 -18.65 3.21
N LEU A 46 -4.64 -18.66 1.88
CA LEU A 46 -4.19 -19.84 1.13
C LEU A 46 -2.73 -20.19 1.44
N LEU A 47 -1.87 -19.18 1.55
CA LEU A 47 -0.44 -19.37 1.84
C LEU A 47 -0.19 -19.88 3.26
N GLU A 48 -1.06 -19.56 4.21
CA GLU A 48 -1.03 -20.08 5.59
C GLU A 48 -1.37 -21.58 5.67
N GLN A 49 -2.04 -22.14 4.66
CA GLN A 49 -2.36 -23.58 4.58
C GLN A 49 -1.22 -24.42 3.99
N ILE A 50 -0.05 -23.82 3.76
CA ILE A 50 1.15 -24.53 3.31
C ILE A 50 2.00 -24.76 4.56
N ASP A 51 1.82 -25.95 5.16
CA ASP A 51 2.62 -26.38 6.29
C ASP A 51 4.10 -26.52 5.89
N GLN A 52 5.01 -26.21 6.82
CA GLN A 52 6.45 -26.35 6.63
C GLN A 52 6.98 -25.60 5.39
N ALA A 53 6.42 -24.40 5.11
CA ALA A 53 6.85 -23.58 3.97
C ALA A 53 8.36 -23.27 3.97
N GLU A 54 8.99 -23.23 5.15
CA GLU A 54 10.43 -23.01 5.35
C GLU A 54 11.29 -24.18 4.84
N ASP A 55 10.73 -25.39 4.77
CA ASP A 55 11.44 -26.61 4.31
C ASP A 55 11.31 -26.84 2.79
N LEU A 56 10.62 -25.93 2.07
CA LEU A 56 10.42 -26.03 0.63
C LEU A 56 11.73 -25.90 -0.16
N PRO A 57 11.82 -26.52 -1.36
CA PRO A 57 12.89 -26.21 -2.30
C PRO A 57 13.00 -24.70 -2.55
N THR A 58 14.23 -24.17 -2.66
CA THR A 58 14.51 -22.72 -2.66
C THR A 58 13.65 -21.92 -3.65
N SER A 59 13.36 -22.45 -4.84
CA SER A 59 12.49 -21.77 -5.80
C SER A 59 11.04 -21.64 -5.32
N LEU A 60 10.49 -22.66 -4.65
CA LEU A 60 9.13 -22.63 -4.10
C LEU A 60 9.06 -21.79 -2.82
N PHE A 61 10.09 -21.87 -1.98
CA PHE A 61 10.27 -20.99 -0.82
C PHE A 61 10.26 -19.50 -1.24
N LEU A 62 11.08 -19.15 -2.23
CA LEU A 62 11.13 -17.79 -2.77
C LEU A 62 9.79 -17.38 -3.40
N ARG A 63 9.16 -18.27 -4.18
CA ARG A 63 7.83 -18.00 -4.77
C ARG A 63 6.81 -17.69 -3.67
N TRP A 64 6.72 -18.52 -2.64
CA TRP A 64 5.82 -18.33 -1.51
C TRP A 64 6.02 -16.97 -0.83
N HIS A 65 7.26 -16.60 -0.48
CA HIS A 65 7.55 -15.30 0.12
C HIS A 65 7.27 -14.11 -0.81
N LEU A 66 7.53 -14.24 -2.12
CA LEU A 66 7.25 -13.17 -3.07
C LEU A 66 5.74 -12.93 -3.24
N ILE A 67 4.92 -13.98 -3.20
CA ILE A 67 3.46 -13.86 -3.20
C ILE A 67 3.00 -13.19 -1.90
N ARG A 68 3.52 -13.63 -0.75
CA ARG A 68 3.29 -13.00 0.56
C ARG A 68 3.59 -11.51 0.54
N LEU A 69 4.76 -11.10 0.02
CA LEU A 69 5.14 -9.69 -0.11
C LEU A 69 4.15 -8.90 -0.95
N ARG A 70 3.73 -9.45 -2.09
CA ARG A 70 2.76 -8.78 -2.99
C ARG A 70 1.39 -8.63 -2.35
N ALA A 71 0.94 -9.63 -1.58
CA ALA A 71 -0.33 -9.60 -0.89
C ALA A 71 -0.33 -8.68 0.35
N ALA A 72 0.81 -8.60 1.05
CA ALA A 72 0.99 -7.77 2.25
C ALA A 72 0.91 -6.25 1.99
N VAL A 73 1.33 -5.80 0.80
CA VAL A 73 1.30 -4.38 0.42
C VAL A 73 -0.12 -3.78 0.49
N PRO A 74 -1.14 -4.35 -0.19
CA PRO A 74 -2.51 -3.86 -0.10
C PRO A 74 -3.23 -4.21 1.21
N THR A 75 -2.79 -5.25 1.94
CA THR A 75 -3.38 -5.63 3.24
C THR A 75 -2.70 -4.97 4.45
N HIS A 76 -1.70 -4.11 4.21
CA HIS A 76 -0.97 -3.36 5.23
C HIS A 76 -0.22 -4.22 6.27
N GLN A 77 0.16 -5.45 5.93
CA GLN A 77 0.87 -6.36 6.85
C GLN A 77 2.39 -6.12 6.83
N MET A 78 2.84 -5.02 7.44
CA MET A 78 4.24 -4.57 7.37
C MET A 78 5.24 -5.52 8.08
N GLU A 79 4.83 -6.16 9.18
CA GLU A 79 5.66 -7.16 9.88
C GLU A 79 5.87 -8.41 9.02
N LEU A 80 4.80 -8.87 8.34
CA LEU A 80 4.88 -9.98 7.40
C LEU A 80 5.79 -9.65 6.20
N MET A 81 5.75 -8.40 5.73
CA MET A 81 6.68 -7.93 4.71
C MET A 81 8.12 -7.97 5.20
N GLU A 82 8.41 -7.46 6.41
CA GLU A 82 9.77 -7.49 6.97
C GLU A 82 10.30 -8.92 7.05
N TYR A 83 9.51 -9.83 7.64
CA TYR A 83 9.87 -11.25 7.73
C TYR A 83 10.20 -11.86 6.36
N SER A 84 9.32 -11.63 5.37
CA SER A 84 9.53 -12.18 4.03
C SER A 84 10.70 -11.54 3.29
N LEU A 85 10.98 -10.25 3.52
CA LEU A 85 12.15 -9.59 2.95
C LEU A 85 13.44 -10.20 3.53
N GLU A 86 13.56 -10.30 4.85
CA GLU A 86 14.72 -10.92 5.50
C GLU A 86 14.96 -12.34 4.96
N ALA A 87 13.90 -13.13 4.82
CA ALA A 87 13.94 -14.49 4.30
C ALA A 87 14.43 -14.58 2.85
N ILE A 88 13.86 -13.82 1.90
CA ILE A 88 14.27 -13.94 0.49
C ILE A 88 15.70 -13.45 0.24
N PHE A 89 16.18 -12.49 1.05
CA PHE A 89 17.51 -11.93 0.89
C PHE A 89 18.64 -12.86 1.35
N THR A 90 18.37 -13.91 2.13
CA THR A 90 19.37 -14.95 2.42
C THR A 90 19.70 -15.79 1.17
N HIS A 91 18.81 -15.79 0.17
CA HIS A 91 18.95 -16.51 -1.10
C HIS A 91 19.18 -15.58 -2.30
N HIS A 92 19.75 -14.39 -2.08
CA HIS A 92 19.89 -13.34 -3.08
C HIS A 92 20.72 -13.73 -4.33
N SER A 93 21.49 -14.82 -4.26
CA SER A 93 22.30 -15.33 -5.39
C SER A 93 21.59 -16.42 -6.21
N HIS A 94 20.41 -16.87 -5.78
CA HIS A 94 19.68 -17.95 -6.45
C HIS A 94 19.07 -17.47 -7.78
N PRO A 95 19.11 -18.24 -8.89
CA PRO A 95 18.59 -17.79 -10.19
C PRO A 95 17.13 -17.33 -10.17
N TYR A 96 16.28 -18.03 -9.43
CA TYR A 96 14.88 -17.63 -9.24
C TYR A 96 14.73 -16.26 -8.55
N PHE A 97 15.60 -15.94 -7.58
CA PHE A 97 15.59 -14.61 -6.94
C PHE A 97 15.97 -13.53 -7.96
N ILE A 98 17.02 -13.77 -8.74
CA ILE A 98 17.50 -12.85 -9.78
C ILE A 98 16.42 -12.61 -10.85
N GLU A 99 15.70 -13.66 -11.27
CA GLU A 99 14.58 -13.55 -12.21
C GLU A 99 13.45 -12.66 -11.63
N LYS A 100 13.19 -12.78 -10.33
CA LYS A 100 12.15 -12.02 -9.61
C LYS A 100 12.66 -10.75 -8.93
N LEU A 101 13.87 -10.30 -9.28
CA LEU A 101 14.53 -9.15 -8.68
C LEU A 101 13.66 -7.88 -8.69
N PRO A 102 12.95 -7.51 -9.79
CA PRO A 102 12.08 -6.33 -9.78
C PRO A 102 10.99 -6.39 -8.70
N THR A 103 10.43 -7.57 -8.45
CA THR A 103 9.38 -7.77 -7.44
C THR A 103 9.95 -7.63 -6.03
N ALA A 104 11.08 -8.28 -5.75
CA ALA A 104 11.77 -8.20 -4.46
C ALA A 104 12.17 -6.74 -4.12
N MET A 105 12.82 -6.08 -5.07
CA MET A 105 13.27 -4.69 -4.95
C MET A 105 12.10 -3.70 -4.84
N SER A 106 10.99 -3.95 -5.54
CA SER A 106 9.78 -3.15 -5.39
C SER A 106 9.17 -3.28 -3.99
N ALA A 107 9.08 -4.51 -3.47
CA ALA A 107 8.53 -4.76 -2.14
C ALA A 107 9.39 -4.11 -1.05
N LEU A 108 10.70 -4.25 -1.15
CA LEU A 108 11.66 -3.60 -0.26
C LEU A 108 11.52 -2.07 -0.31
N GLY A 109 11.47 -1.49 -1.50
CA GLY A 109 11.29 -0.04 -1.67
C GLY A 109 9.99 0.48 -1.04
N ILE A 110 8.90 -0.28 -1.14
CA ILE A 110 7.63 0.07 -0.49
C ILE A 110 7.75 0.00 1.03
N TRP A 111 8.39 -1.05 1.55
CA TRP A 111 8.59 -1.22 2.99
C TRP A 111 9.48 -0.11 3.56
N LEU A 112 10.63 0.15 2.94
CA LEU A 112 11.57 1.22 3.32
C LEU A 112 10.89 2.58 3.35
N ARG A 113 10.08 2.88 2.33
CA ARG A 113 9.33 4.12 2.23
C ARG A 113 8.33 4.29 3.38
N ARG A 114 7.68 3.22 3.81
CA ARG A 114 6.71 3.25 4.93
C ARG A 114 7.38 3.36 6.30
N HIS A 115 8.68 3.14 6.39
CA HIS A 115 9.48 3.27 7.61
C HIS A 115 10.47 4.46 7.54
N ASP A 116 10.21 5.42 6.65
CA ASP A 116 10.97 6.67 6.47
C ASP A 116 12.43 6.53 6.04
N TYR A 117 12.83 5.36 5.52
CA TYR A 117 14.12 5.14 4.84
C TYR A 117 14.04 5.60 3.38
N LEU A 118 13.70 6.88 3.15
CA LEU A 118 13.28 7.36 1.82
C LEU A 118 14.38 7.31 0.75
N ASN A 119 15.64 7.60 1.11
CA ASN A 119 16.76 7.50 0.16
C ASN A 119 17.01 6.04 -0.24
N ASP A 120 16.99 5.14 0.73
CA ASP A 120 17.17 3.70 0.54
C ASP A 120 15.99 3.10 -0.25
N ALA A 121 14.77 3.60 -0.02
CA ALA A 121 13.59 3.25 -0.80
C ALA A 121 13.74 3.65 -2.27
N ARG A 122 14.25 4.87 -2.53
CA ARG A 122 14.53 5.34 -3.89
C ARG A 122 15.54 4.42 -4.58
N LEU A 123 16.67 4.12 -3.95
CA LEU A 123 17.70 3.23 -4.50
C LEU A 123 17.14 1.85 -4.85
N SER A 124 16.35 1.25 -3.94
CA SER A 124 15.71 -0.04 -4.18
C SER A 124 14.76 0.01 -5.38
N LEU A 125 13.94 1.06 -5.50
CA LEU A 125 12.99 1.22 -6.60
C LEU A 125 13.65 1.54 -7.93
N GLU A 126 14.75 2.30 -7.94
CA GLU A 126 15.57 2.55 -9.12
C GLU A 126 16.19 1.25 -9.63
N CYS A 127 16.69 0.41 -8.71
CA CYS A 127 17.18 -0.92 -9.05
C CYS A 127 16.08 -1.80 -9.65
N ALA A 128 14.91 -1.85 -9.02
CA ALA A 128 13.76 -2.55 -9.57
C ALA A 128 13.41 -2.07 -11.00
N TYR A 129 13.53 -0.75 -11.25
CA TYR A 129 13.20 -0.15 -12.54
C TYR A 129 14.19 -0.54 -13.64
N GLN A 130 15.48 -0.64 -13.31
CA GLN A 130 16.52 -1.09 -14.23
C GLN A 130 16.25 -2.52 -14.73
N HIS A 131 15.79 -3.39 -13.83
CA HIS A 131 15.49 -4.79 -14.13
C HIS A 131 14.04 -5.06 -14.58
N ALA A 132 13.20 -4.03 -14.71
CA ALA A 132 11.79 -4.18 -15.09
C ALA A 132 11.65 -4.81 -16.49
N GLN A 133 10.81 -5.83 -16.59
CA GLN A 133 10.61 -6.68 -17.77
C GLN A 133 9.37 -6.30 -18.59
N SER A 134 8.51 -5.42 -18.08
CA SER A 134 7.29 -5.00 -18.77
C SER A 134 6.94 -3.54 -18.52
N ASP A 135 6.16 -2.95 -19.41
CA ASP A 135 5.64 -1.58 -19.24
C ASP A 135 4.76 -1.47 -18.00
N GLN A 136 4.01 -2.52 -17.65
CA GLN A 136 3.25 -2.58 -16.40
C GLN A 136 4.16 -2.45 -15.18
N GLN A 137 5.30 -3.16 -15.15
CA GLN A 137 6.27 -3.04 -14.06
C GLN A 137 6.91 -1.64 -14.03
N ARG A 138 7.35 -1.12 -15.19
CA ARG A 138 7.92 0.23 -15.29
C ARG A 138 6.93 1.30 -14.82
N LEU A 139 5.65 1.15 -15.14
CA LEU A 139 4.59 2.05 -14.71
C LEU A 139 4.41 2.03 -13.18
N ILE A 140 4.29 0.84 -12.58
CA ILE A 140 4.15 0.68 -11.12
C ILE A 140 5.36 1.29 -10.41
N LEU A 141 6.57 1.02 -10.88
CA LEU A 141 7.81 1.49 -10.29
C LEU A 141 7.99 3.01 -10.43
N THR A 142 7.65 3.58 -11.59
CA THR A 142 7.67 5.03 -11.80
C THR A 142 6.72 5.74 -10.83
N ASN A 143 5.53 5.17 -10.60
CA ASN A 143 4.58 5.70 -9.61
C ASN A 143 5.12 5.62 -8.19
N SER A 144 5.77 4.52 -7.81
CA SER A 144 6.40 4.37 -6.49
C SER A 144 7.55 5.36 -6.29
N LEU A 145 8.40 5.57 -7.30
CA LEU A 145 9.47 6.58 -7.26
C LEU A 145 8.91 8.00 -7.11
N ALA A 146 7.79 8.31 -7.78
CA ALA A 146 7.12 9.60 -7.64
C ALA A 146 6.60 9.82 -6.20
N LEU A 147 6.04 8.78 -5.57
CA LEU A 147 5.61 8.83 -4.17
C LEU A 147 6.79 9.08 -3.22
N VAL A 148 7.93 8.41 -3.42
CA VAL A 148 9.15 8.64 -2.62
C VAL A 148 9.64 10.09 -2.81
N SER A 149 9.68 10.58 -4.05
CA SER A 149 10.09 11.95 -4.37
C SER A 149 9.20 12.98 -3.69
N ARG A 150 7.88 12.77 -3.68
CA ARG A 150 6.92 13.60 -2.95
C ARG A 150 7.19 13.59 -1.44
N GLN A 151 7.44 12.43 -0.83
CA GLN A 151 7.72 12.34 0.60
C GLN A 151 9.07 12.97 0.99
N LEU A 152 10.04 13.01 0.06
CA LEU A 152 11.28 13.76 0.20
C LEU A 152 11.09 15.29 0.00
N GLY A 153 9.91 15.74 -0.42
CA GLY A 153 9.63 17.15 -0.72
C GLY A 153 10.09 17.60 -2.12
N ASP A 154 10.60 16.70 -2.97
CA ASP A 154 10.95 17.00 -4.36
C ASP A 154 9.72 16.86 -5.27
N TYR A 155 8.82 17.84 -5.14
CA TYR A 155 7.56 17.87 -5.87
C TYR A 155 7.74 17.98 -7.39
N GLU A 156 8.77 18.70 -7.84
CA GLU A 156 9.05 18.87 -9.27
C GLU A 156 9.52 17.56 -9.89
N HIS A 157 10.40 16.80 -9.21
CA HIS A 157 10.77 15.47 -9.68
C HIS A 157 9.58 14.50 -9.65
N ALA A 158 8.78 14.52 -8.57
CA ALA A 158 7.57 13.70 -8.48
C ALA A 158 6.60 13.97 -9.64
N ARG A 159 6.37 15.23 -10.01
CA ARG A 159 5.53 15.62 -11.16
C ARG A 159 6.09 15.10 -12.49
N ARG A 160 7.41 15.19 -12.72
CA ARG A 160 8.05 14.63 -13.92
C ARG A 160 7.87 13.12 -13.99
N LEU A 161 8.03 12.42 -12.88
CA LEU A 161 7.82 10.97 -12.80
C LEU A 161 6.37 10.59 -13.07
N TYR A 162 5.39 11.30 -12.52
CA TYR A 162 3.97 11.07 -12.86
C TYR A 162 3.66 11.37 -14.34
N GLY A 163 4.27 12.38 -14.94
CA GLY A 163 4.17 12.62 -16.38
C GLY A 163 4.72 11.46 -17.21
N ARG A 164 5.86 10.89 -16.80
CA ARG A 164 6.43 9.68 -17.42
C ARG A 164 5.51 8.47 -17.24
N ALA A 165 4.93 8.30 -16.05
CA ALA A 165 3.98 7.23 -15.76
C ALA A 165 2.75 7.30 -16.68
N ASN A 166 2.17 8.50 -16.87
CA ASN A 166 1.08 8.69 -17.84
C ASN A 166 1.50 8.28 -19.26
N SER A 167 2.69 8.73 -19.71
CA SER A 167 3.17 8.36 -21.05
C SER A 167 3.35 6.85 -21.23
N ILE A 168 3.81 6.12 -20.19
CA ILE A 168 3.91 4.66 -20.23
C ILE A 168 2.51 4.05 -20.28
N ALA A 169 1.59 4.51 -19.43
CA ALA A 169 0.22 4.02 -19.37
C ALA A 169 -0.50 4.19 -20.72
N ASP A 170 -0.38 5.36 -21.35
CA ASP A 170 -1.01 5.66 -22.64
C ASP A 170 -0.45 4.76 -23.75
N LYS A 171 0.88 4.62 -23.83
CA LYS A 171 1.55 3.77 -24.85
C LYS A 171 1.19 2.29 -24.71
N ALA A 172 1.03 1.82 -23.48
CA ALA A 172 0.73 0.42 -23.20
C ALA A 172 -0.78 0.13 -23.06
N GLY A 173 -1.65 1.15 -23.20
CA GLY A 173 -3.11 1.00 -23.05
C GLY A 173 -3.58 0.69 -21.62
N ILE A 174 -2.79 1.03 -20.60
CA ILE A 174 -3.04 0.71 -19.18
C ILE A 174 -3.86 1.83 -18.52
N THR A 175 -5.12 1.99 -18.93
CA THR A 175 -6.00 3.07 -18.43
C THR A 175 -6.32 2.96 -16.94
N SER A 176 -6.23 1.74 -16.36
CA SER A 176 -6.51 1.47 -14.95
C SER A 176 -5.64 2.25 -13.95
N LYS A 177 -4.54 2.86 -14.39
CA LYS A 177 -3.61 3.63 -13.55
C LYS A 177 -3.82 5.15 -13.63
N ASN A 178 -4.63 5.65 -14.55
CA ASN A 178 -4.86 7.07 -14.76
C ASN A 178 -5.43 7.74 -13.49
N GLY A 179 -6.37 7.06 -12.81
CA GLY A 179 -6.93 7.56 -11.55
C GLY A 179 -5.92 7.70 -10.41
N ILE A 180 -4.95 6.78 -10.30
CA ILE A 180 -3.89 6.83 -9.28
C ILE A 180 -2.97 8.03 -9.53
N ILE A 181 -2.56 8.22 -10.79
CA ILE A 181 -1.65 9.29 -11.17
C ILE A 181 -2.32 10.65 -10.96
N ALA A 182 -3.56 10.82 -11.45
CA ALA A 182 -4.32 12.04 -11.26
C ALA A 182 -4.53 12.36 -9.78
N ASN A 183 -4.90 11.38 -8.95
CA ASN A 183 -5.09 11.61 -7.51
C ASN A 183 -3.79 12.11 -6.84
N ASN A 184 -2.65 11.51 -7.14
CA ASN A 184 -1.39 11.93 -6.53
C ASN A 184 -0.91 13.30 -7.04
N LEU A 185 -1.14 13.63 -8.32
CA LEU A 185 -0.89 14.97 -8.85
C LEU A 185 -1.77 16.01 -8.14
N GLY A 186 -3.03 15.66 -7.82
CA GLY A 186 -3.92 16.52 -7.03
C GLY A 186 -3.42 16.74 -5.61
N ILE A 187 -2.87 15.69 -4.95
CA ILE A 187 -2.25 15.83 -3.63
C ILE A 187 -1.04 16.76 -3.69
N ILE A 188 -0.15 16.60 -4.68
CA ILE A 188 1.01 17.50 -4.86
C ILE A 188 0.53 18.93 -5.09
N ALA A 189 -0.51 19.13 -5.89
CA ALA A 189 -1.08 20.46 -6.10
C ALA A 189 -1.61 21.08 -4.81
N LEU A 190 -2.26 20.32 -3.93
CA LEU A 190 -2.65 20.79 -2.59
C LEU A 190 -1.44 21.16 -1.73
N GLU A 191 -0.40 20.32 -1.71
CA GLU A 191 0.82 20.57 -0.93
C GLU A 191 1.56 21.83 -1.38
N LEU A 192 1.46 22.17 -2.67
CA LEU A 192 1.97 23.41 -3.26
C LEU A 192 0.99 24.59 -3.14
N GLY A 193 -0.18 24.42 -2.50
CA GLY A 193 -1.19 25.45 -2.33
C GLY A 193 -2.05 25.75 -3.57
N ASN A 194 -1.91 24.99 -4.65
CA ASN A 194 -2.73 25.15 -5.87
C ASN A 194 -4.00 24.30 -5.78
N VAL A 195 -4.96 24.78 -5.00
CA VAL A 195 -6.21 24.06 -4.69
C VAL A 195 -7.10 23.87 -5.92
N ALA A 196 -7.10 24.83 -6.86
CA ALA A 196 -7.89 24.74 -8.08
C ALA A 196 -7.37 23.62 -9.02
N GLU A 197 -6.05 23.48 -9.15
CA GLU A 197 -5.48 22.34 -9.89
C GLU A 197 -5.74 21.02 -9.17
N ALA A 198 -5.64 21.00 -7.84
CA ALA A 198 -5.95 19.82 -7.06
C ALA A 198 -7.39 19.33 -7.30
N GLU A 199 -8.37 20.23 -7.27
CA GLU A 199 -9.77 19.90 -7.56
C GLU A 199 -9.92 19.26 -8.95
N ARG A 200 -9.32 19.87 -9.99
CA ARG A 200 -9.35 19.31 -11.36
C ARG A 200 -8.80 17.90 -11.42
N GLN A 201 -7.69 17.66 -10.74
CA GLN A 201 -7.03 16.35 -10.71
C GLN A 201 -7.84 15.32 -9.93
N PHE A 202 -8.44 15.68 -8.79
CA PHE A 202 -9.31 14.77 -8.04
C PHE A 202 -10.59 14.42 -8.80
N ARG A 203 -11.17 15.35 -9.56
CA ARG A 203 -12.31 15.05 -10.45
C ARG A 203 -11.94 14.03 -11.52
N LYS A 204 -10.80 14.22 -12.19
CA LYS A 204 -10.26 13.24 -13.17
C LYS A 204 -10.02 11.87 -12.51
N ALA A 205 -9.46 11.86 -11.32
CA ALA A 205 -9.21 10.64 -10.58
C ALA A 205 -10.50 9.90 -10.22
N LEU A 206 -11.49 10.62 -9.69
CA LEU A 206 -12.79 10.05 -9.31
C LEU A 206 -13.49 9.44 -10.52
N ALA A 207 -13.55 10.16 -11.65
CA ALA A 207 -14.13 9.65 -12.89
C ALA A 207 -13.43 8.38 -13.37
N SER A 208 -12.09 8.38 -13.43
CA SER A 208 -11.31 7.19 -13.83
C SER A 208 -11.54 5.99 -12.90
N TYR A 209 -11.65 6.19 -11.59
CA TYR A 209 -11.95 5.10 -10.65
C TYR A 209 -13.38 4.60 -10.72
N GLN A 210 -14.33 5.43 -11.16
CA GLN A 210 -15.71 5.01 -11.42
C GLN A 210 -15.79 4.17 -12.69
N GLU A 211 -15.08 4.55 -13.76
CA GLU A 211 -15.02 3.80 -15.02
C GLU A 211 -14.51 2.37 -14.85
N ILE A 212 -13.55 2.14 -13.96
CA ILE A 212 -12.97 0.81 -13.69
C ILE A 212 -13.50 0.15 -12.42
N ASP A 213 -14.55 0.71 -11.82
CA ASP A 213 -15.16 0.27 -10.56
C ASP A 213 -14.16 -0.01 -9.40
N LYS A 214 -13.12 0.82 -9.28
CA LYS A 214 -12.13 0.68 -8.19
C LYS A 214 -12.59 1.41 -6.94
N ARG A 215 -13.48 0.79 -6.16
CA ARG A 215 -14.07 1.31 -4.91
C ARG A 215 -13.07 2.03 -3.99
N SER A 216 -11.93 1.41 -3.70
CA SER A 216 -10.89 2.00 -2.85
C SER A 216 -10.37 3.35 -3.38
N GLY A 217 -10.22 3.47 -4.70
CA GLY A 217 -9.80 4.69 -5.37
C GLY A 217 -10.89 5.76 -5.42
N GLN A 218 -12.16 5.36 -5.63
CA GLN A 218 -13.31 6.29 -5.56
C GLN A 218 -13.40 6.98 -4.19
N ILE A 219 -13.19 6.23 -3.11
CA ILE A 219 -13.14 6.79 -1.75
C ILE A 219 -12.01 7.83 -1.62
N SER A 220 -10.78 7.45 -2.01
CA SER A 220 -9.63 8.35 -1.89
C SER A 220 -9.80 9.64 -2.70
N ALA A 221 -10.22 9.54 -3.97
CA ALA A 221 -10.45 10.71 -4.81
C ALA A 221 -11.65 11.54 -4.34
N GLY A 222 -12.73 10.90 -3.89
CA GLY A 222 -13.92 11.56 -3.37
C GLY A 222 -13.62 12.35 -2.10
N VAL A 223 -12.94 11.75 -1.11
CA VAL A 223 -12.57 12.43 0.14
C VAL A 223 -11.60 13.59 -0.13
N ASN A 224 -10.63 13.41 -1.03
CA ASN A 224 -9.71 14.48 -1.42
C ASN A 224 -10.43 15.62 -2.16
N LEU A 225 -11.43 15.30 -2.98
CA LEU A 225 -12.25 16.30 -3.67
C LEU A 225 -13.16 17.06 -2.69
N LEU A 226 -13.77 16.37 -1.72
CA LEU A 226 -14.49 17.02 -0.61
C LEU A 226 -13.56 17.97 0.16
N PHE A 227 -12.33 17.55 0.43
CA PHE A 227 -11.35 18.40 1.10
C PHE A 227 -11.02 19.66 0.28
N ALA A 228 -10.82 19.52 -1.04
CA ALA A 228 -10.60 20.65 -1.94
C ALA A 228 -11.82 21.61 -1.99
N PHE A 229 -13.05 21.08 -1.93
CA PHE A 229 -14.25 21.91 -1.82
C PHE A 229 -14.29 22.70 -0.51
N ILE A 230 -13.90 22.07 0.60
CA ILE A 230 -13.87 22.74 1.90
C ILE A 230 -12.83 23.85 1.96
N ILE A 231 -11.63 23.64 1.39
CA ILE A 231 -10.61 24.69 1.34
C ILE A 231 -11.08 25.89 0.48
N GLN A 232 -11.87 25.63 -0.56
CA GLN A 232 -12.43 26.66 -1.45
C GLN A 232 -13.82 27.15 -1.04
N GLU A 233 -14.35 26.70 0.10
CA GLU A 233 -15.71 27.00 0.61
C GLU A 233 -16.84 26.75 -0.42
N GLN A 234 -16.66 25.74 -1.28
CA GLN A 234 -17.66 25.31 -2.27
C GLN A 234 -18.71 24.38 -1.63
N LEU A 235 -19.49 24.90 -0.67
CA LEU A 235 -20.40 24.12 0.20
C LEU A 235 -21.46 23.33 -0.59
N LEU A 236 -22.00 23.90 -1.67
CA LEU A 236 -22.97 23.21 -2.52
C LEU A 236 -22.36 21.99 -3.24
N ASN A 237 -21.11 22.12 -3.73
CA ASN A 237 -20.41 21.01 -4.37
C ASN A 237 -20.07 19.91 -3.35
N TYR A 238 -19.70 20.31 -2.13
CA TYR A 238 -19.50 19.40 -1.01
C TYR A 238 -20.76 18.59 -0.71
N GLN A 239 -21.90 19.25 -0.47
CA GLN A 239 -23.16 18.59 -0.12
C GLN A 239 -23.58 17.55 -1.18
N ARG A 240 -23.39 17.86 -2.47
CA ARG A 240 -23.70 16.95 -3.58
C ARG A 240 -22.82 15.68 -3.58
N LEU A 241 -21.55 15.81 -3.23
CA LEU A 241 -20.58 14.71 -3.26
C LEU A 241 -20.51 13.92 -1.95
N TYR A 242 -20.90 14.52 -0.82
CA TYR A 242 -20.73 13.93 0.50
C TYR A 242 -21.43 12.59 0.64
N GLY A 243 -22.74 12.54 0.34
CA GLY A 243 -23.56 11.33 0.50
C GLY A 243 -23.00 10.08 -0.19
N PRO A 244 -22.69 10.09 -1.50
CA PRO A 244 -22.08 8.93 -2.16
C PRO A 244 -20.69 8.59 -1.58
N THR A 245 -19.88 9.60 -1.24
CA THR A 245 -18.52 9.38 -0.72
C THR A 245 -18.53 8.78 0.69
N SER A 246 -19.40 9.27 1.58
CA SER A 246 -19.47 8.82 2.97
C SER A 246 -19.95 7.37 3.05
N ARG A 247 -21.01 7.01 2.30
CA ARG A 247 -21.51 5.63 2.23
C ARG A 247 -20.43 4.64 1.81
N LEU A 248 -19.64 4.98 0.78
CA LEU A 248 -18.53 4.13 0.34
C LEU A 248 -17.43 4.02 1.40
N THR A 249 -17.15 5.11 2.12
CA THR A 249 -16.08 5.18 3.13
C THR A 249 -16.46 4.43 4.40
N GLU A 250 -17.67 4.61 4.91
CA GLU A 250 -18.18 3.97 6.14
C GLU A 250 -18.29 2.45 5.99
N SER A 251 -18.62 1.98 4.79
CA SER A 251 -18.71 0.55 4.46
C SER A 251 -17.37 -0.09 4.08
N PHE A 252 -16.26 0.66 4.12
CA PHE A 252 -14.92 0.17 3.78
C PHE A 252 -14.04 0.20 5.05
N PRO A 253 -13.53 -0.96 5.52
CA PRO A 253 -12.76 -1.04 6.76
C PRO A 253 -11.36 -0.43 6.56
N ASN A 254 -11.24 0.88 6.69
CA ASN A 254 -9.98 1.61 6.59
C ASN A 254 -10.02 2.89 7.44
N GLU A 255 -9.32 2.85 8.56
CA GLU A 255 -9.33 3.88 9.59
C GLU A 255 -8.77 5.20 9.07
N THR A 256 -7.73 5.17 8.22
CA THR A 256 -7.14 6.37 7.63
C THR A 256 -8.14 7.13 6.76
N LYS A 257 -8.91 6.42 5.91
CA LYS A 257 -9.93 7.04 5.05
C LYS A 257 -11.10 7.58 5.84
N GLN A 258 -11.57 6.81 6.83
CA GLN A 258 -12.64 7.23 7.74
C GLN A 258 -12.22 8.46 8.56
N ALA A 259 -10.98 8.48 9.05
CA ALA A 259 -10.41 9.62 9.76
C ALA A 259 -10.36 10.89 8.90
N MET A 260 -9.91 10.78 7.64
CA MET A 260 -9.88 11.93 6.74
C MET A 260 -11.29 12.45 6.44
N LEU A 261 -12.27 11.57 6.19
CA LEU A 261 -13.66 11.97 6.01
C LEU A 261 -14.23 12.66 7.26
N LEU A 262 -13.94 12.15 8.45
CA LEU A 262 -14.37 12.77 9.72
C LEU A 262 -13.84 14.20 9.86
N TRP A 263 -12.56 14.41 9.58
CA TRP A 263 -11.91 15.72 9.62
C TRP A 263 -12.55 16.72 8.64
N VAL A 264 -12.75 16.28 7.40
CA VAL A 264 -13.35 17.07 6.33
C VAL A 264 -14.81 17.42 6.67
N ASN A 265 -15.57 16.46 7.20
CA ASN A 265 -16.97 16.68 7.59
C ASN A 265 -17.10 17.59 8.81
N ALA A 266 -16.21 17.49 9.80
CA ALA A 266 -16.23 18.41 10.95
C ALA A 266 -16.02 19.86 10.51
N ARG A 267 -15.11 20.10 9.55
CA ARG A 267 -14.90 21.44 8.99
C ARG A 267 -16.10 21.94 8.18
N PHE A 268 -16.75 21.06 7.42
CA PHE A 268 -18.01 21.39 6.75
C PHE A 268 -19.09 21.83 7.75
N MET A 269 -19.35 21.04 8.78
CA MET A 269 -20.36 21.35 9.80
C MET A 269 -20.08 22.69 10.50
N GLN A 270 -18.81 22.98 10.78
CA GLN A 270 -18.43 24.29 11.33
C GLN A 270 -18.72 25.45 10.36
N LEU A 271 -18.45 25.29 9.06
CA LEU A 271 -18.75 26.30 8.04
C LEU A 271 -20.27 26.57 7.91
N GLU A 272 -21.09 25.55 8.13
CA GLU A 272 -22.56 25.65 8.19
C GLU A 272 -23.08 26.24 9.53
N GLY A 273 -22.19 26.64 10.44
CA GLY A 273 -22.53 27.30 11.70
C GLY A 273 -22.74 26.37 12.90
N TYR A 274 -22.50 25.07 12.76
CA TYR A 274 -22.59 24.14 13.88
C TYR A 274 -21.35 24.24 14.80
N PRO A 275 -21.52 24.37 16.12
CA PRO A 275 -20.40 24.49 17.04
C PRO A 275 -19.59 23.19 17.15
N VAL A 276 -18.27 23.30 17.25
CA VAL A 276 -17.37 22.16 17.42
C VAL A 276 -17.27 21.79 18.91
N SER A 277 -18.04 20.77 19.31
CA SER A 277 -18.08 20.30 20.70
C SER A 277 -16.74 19.71 21.18
N GLN A 278 -16.50 19.69 22.49
CA GLN A 278 -15.29 19.05 23.05
C GLN A 278 -15.21 17.55 22.72
N GLN A 279 -16.35 16.85 22.66
CA GLN A 279 -16.42 15.46 22.23
C GLN A 279 -15.95 15.30 20.77
N THR A 280 -16.41 16.18 19.88
CA THR A 280 -15.96 16.22 18.48
C THR A 280 -14.46 16.45 18.40
N LYS A 281 -13.92 17.42 19.16
CA LYS A 281 -12.47 17.69 19.19
C LYS A 281 -11.67 16.47 19.65
N ALA A 282 -12.13 15.77 20.69
CA ALA A 282 -11.48 14.55 21.17
C ALA A 282 -11.47 13.44 20.09
N GLY A 283 -12.60 13.23 19.41
CA GLY A 283 -12.69 12.28 18.29
C GLY A 283 -11.74 12.63 17.13
N LEU A 284 -11.62 13.91 16.80
CA LEU A 284 -10.69 14.38 15.76
C LEU A 284 -9.22 14.17 16.14
N LYS A 285 -8.85 14.34 17.41
CA LYS A 285 -7.48 14.02 17.88
C LYS A 285 -7.15 12.53 17.69
N LEU A 286 -8.08 11.64 18.02
CA LEU A 286 -7.93 10.20 17.79
C LEU A 286 -7.82 9.89 16.29
N ALA A 287 -8.69 10.49 15.47
CA ALA A 287 -8.66 10.32 14.02
C ALA A 287 -7.35 10.83 13.40
N TYR A 288 -6.75 11.89 13.94
CA TYR A 288 -5.46 12.41 13.47
C TYR A 288 -4.33 11.38 13.61
N MET A 289 -4.35 10.55 14.66
CA MET A 289 -3.38 9.47 14.86
C MET A 289 -3.52 8.34 13.83
N GLN A 290 -4.69 8.20 13.18
CA GLN A 290 -4.94 7.20 12.14
C GLN A 290 -4.45 7.65 10.75
N LEU A 291 -3.98 8.90 10.61
CA LEU A 291 -3.41 9.40 9.36
C LEU A 291 -1.95 8.96 9.22
N GLN A 292 -1.69 8.04 8.29
CA GLN A 292 -0.34 7.44 8.13
C GLN A 292 0.67 8.40 7.48
N ASP A 293 0.24 9.26 6.55
CA ASP A 293 1.14 10.14 5.78
C ASP A 293 1.37 11.48 6.50
N ASP A 294 2.63 11.78 6.81
CA ASP A 294 3.06 13.04 7.43
C ASP A 294 2.65 14.28 6.62
N ASN A 295 2.71 14.23 5.29
CA ASN A 295 2.28 15.36 4.47
C ASN A 295 0.75 15.57 4.57
N VAL A 296 -0.02 14.48 4.62
CA VAL A 296 -1.47 14.56 4.85
C VAL A 296 -1.76 15.15 6.23
N ARG A 297 -1.03 14.73 7.27
CA ARG A 297 -1.12 15.33 8.61
C ARG A 297 -0.80 16.83 8.61
N ARG A 298 0.18 17.29 7.82
CA ARG A 298 0.46 18.73 7.63
C ARG A 298 -0.70 19.46 6.97
N LEU A 299 -1.30 18.90 5.92
CA LEU A 299 -2.48 19.48 5.26
C LEU A 299 -3.68 19.57 6.22
N VAL A 300 -3.97 18.50 6.98
CA VAL A 300 -5.03 18.49 7.99
C VAL A 300 -4.75 19.51 9.09
N PHE A 301 -3.52 19.60 9.57
CA PHE A 301 -3.13 20.61 10.56
C PHE A 301 -3.40 22.02 10.06
N GLN A 302 -2.96 22.33 8.83
CA GLN A 302 -3.06 23.66 8.25
C GLN A 302 -4.51 24.07 7.94
N HIS A 303 -5.27 23.20 7.29
CA HIS A 303 -6.57 23.57 6.70
C HIS A 303 -7.79 23.14 7.53
N LEU A 304 -7.63 22.21 8.47
CA LEU A 304 -8.76 21.65 9.25
C LEU A 304 -8.56 21.88 10.75
N ALA A 305 -7.44 21.41 11.33
CA ALA A 305 -7.22 21.45 12.78
C ALA A 305 -7.17 22.88 13.34
N LYS A 306 -6.40 23.77 12.70
CA LYS A 306 -6.33 25.19 13.08
C LYS A 306 -7.70 25.87 13.06
N PRO A 307 -8.47 25.86 11.95
CA PRO A 307 -9.81 26.45 11.93
C PRO A 307 -10.82 25.82 12.90
N LEU A 308 -10.71 24.52 13.16
CA LEU A 308 -11.58 23.81 14.10
C LEU A 308 -11.17 24.01 15.58
N GLY A 309 -10.03 24.66 15.83
CA GLY A 309 -9.47 24.83 17.17
C GLY A 309 -9.20 23.49 17.85
N VAL A 310 -8.68 22.53 17.08
CA VAL A 310 -8.25 21.21 17.55
C VAL A 310 -6.73 21.19 17.63
N ASP A 311 -6.21 21.03 18.84
CA ASP A 311 -4.79 20.94 19.08
C ASP A 311 -4.25 19.55 18.71
N VAL A 312 -3.39 19.49 17.70
CA VAL A 312 -2.71 18.28 17.21
C VAL A 312 -1.24 18.58 16.95
N GLN A 313 -0.39 17.57 17.11
CA GLN A 313 1.04 17.74 16.90
C GLN A 313 1.37 17.81 15.39
N LEU A 314 2.04 18.90 14.98
CA LEU A 314 2.57 19.00 13.63
C LEU A 314 3.66 17.93 13.43
N PRO A 315 3.65 17.18 12.30
CA PRO A 315 4.70 16.22 12.02
C PRO A 315 6.07 16.89 11.97
N LYS A 316 7.06 16.25 12.58
CA LYS A 316 8.46 16.72 12.54
C LYS A 316 8.94 16.79 11.09
N PRO A 317 9.96 17.62 10.77
CA PRO A 317 10.61 17.54 9.47
C PRO A 317 11.07 16.10 9.18
N VAL A 318 11.05 15.71 7.91
CA VAL A 318 11.49 14.38 7.48
C VAL A 318 12.96 14.21 7.85
N ILE A 319 13.25 13.27 8.76
CA ILE A 319 14.62 12.88 9.09
C ILE A 319 14.92 11.63 8.28
N VAL A 320 15.70 11.77 7.20
CA VAL A 320 16.06 10.62 6.38
C VAL A 320 17.03 9.74 7.16
N ARG A 321 16.57 8.53 7.48
CA ARG A 321 17.38 7.51 8.14
C ARG A 321 18.09 6.66 7.09
N GLN A 322 19.22 6.09 7.49
CA GLN A 322 19.89 5.05 6.71
C GLN A 322 19.41 3.68 7.17
N PHE A 323 19.11 2.82 6.20
CA PHE A 323 18.80 1.43 6.47
C PHE A 323 20.09 0.59 6.50
N GLU A 324 20.21 -0.23 7.55
CA GLU A 324 21.37 -1.07 7.80
C GLU A 324 20.96 -2.53 8.05
N ARG A 325 21.29 -3.38 7.08
CA ARG A 325 21.27 -4.84 7.16
C ARG A 325 22.46 -5.38 6.39
N SER A 326 22.96 -6.56 6.79
CA SER A 326 24.11 -7.21 6.12
C SER A 326 23.86 -7.42 4.62
N TRP A 327 22.68 -7.89 4.25
CA TRP A 327 22.28 -8.13 2.86
C TRP A 327 21.97 -6.84 2.08
N TYR A 328 21.68 -5.72 2.76
CA TYR A 328 21.27 -4.49 2.08
C TYR A 328 22.41 -3.83 1.29
N LYS A 329 23.67 -4.18 1.59
CA LYS A 329 24.83 -3.71 0.84
C LYS A 329 24.74 -4.09 -0.66
N ALA A 330 24.24 -5.29 -0.97
CA ALA A 330 24.04 -5.73 -2.36
C ALA A 330 22.93 -4.93 -3.07
N VAL A 331 21.93 -4.48 -2.33
CA VAL A 331 20.84 -3.64 -2.87
C VAL A 331 21.35 -2.26 -3.25
N LYS A 332 22.19 -1.64 -2.41
CA LYS A 332 22.74 -0.30 -2.66
C LYS A 332 23.53 -0.20 -3.97
N THR A 333 24.23 -1.26 -4.35
CA THR A 333 25.04 -1.29 -5.58
C THR A 333 24.22 -1.58 -6.84
N CYS A 334 23.07 -2.24 -6.70
CA CYS A 334 22.27 -2.78 -7.81
C CYS A 334 23.08 -3.62 -8.83
N ASP A 335 24.21 -4.19 -8.40
CA ASP A 335 25.07 -5.02 -9.24
C ASP A 335 24.65 -6.48 -9.07
N TRP A 336 23.65 -6.89 -9.86
CA TRP A 336 23.09 -8.23 -9.84
C TRP A 336 23.49 -9.01 -11.09
N PRO A 337 23.86 -10.30 -10.97
CA PRO A 337 24.18 -11.12 -12.12
C PRO A 337 22.98 -11.19 -13.07
N LYS A 338 23.23 -11.28 -14.37
CA LYS A 338 22.15 -11.51 -15.35
C LYS A 338 21.61 -12.93 -15.15
N ALA A 339 20.29 -13.09 -15.19
CA ALA A 339 19.68 -14.42 -15.26
C ALA A 339 20.22 -15.13 -16.50
N SER A 340 20.82 -16.32 -16.30
CA SER A 340 21.42 -17.17 -17.33
C SER A 340 20.36 -17.82 -18.22
#